data_AF-A0AAW9NXG3-F1
#
_entry.id   AF-A0AAW9NXG3-F1
#
_cell.length_a   1.000
_cell.length_b   1.000
_cell.length_c   1.000
_cell.angle_alpha   90.00
_cell.angle_beta   90.00
_cell.angle_gamma   90.00
#
_symmetry.space_group_name_H-M   'P 1'
#
loop_
_entity.id
_entity.type
_entity.pdbx_description
1 polymer ?
#
loop_
_entity_poly.entity_id
_entity_poly.type
_entity_poly.pdbx_seq_one_letter_code
_entity_poly.pdbx_strand_id
1 'polypeptide(L)'
;MTNAPIVSWYEGTNEKVSEVKSTVNYGTVDADSQSDTKVFYIWNNRGESEDASKMEEVVFTTRDRNGGDGSGVGNIVEAVRDNWFQVRVDSLNETAFVPVGKGGVGTQNPNGTKDLGTTGTTTNVNAATAQVWSASQPLALNTYVQPTNANGFIYKVTKAGTTDVTEPSSWVTVEGNPVFDGTVEYVAIRIEVTPNAREILGFANQTLADGSNADLAGGNFVKISVFADVPIDASAGKNLLVQRVKIA
;
A
#
# COMPACT_ATOMS: atom_id res chain seq x y z
N MET A 1 -1.32 10.45 13.08
CA MET A 1 -2.39 9.56 12.59
C MET A 1 -2.70 8.55 13.69
N THR A 2 -3.96 8.34 14.04
CA THR A 2 -4.39 7.42 15.14
C THR A 2 -4.91 6.08 14.64
N ASN A 3 -5.21 5.98 13.34
CA ASN A 3 -5.74 4.76 12.74
C ASN A 3 -4.60 3.83 12.34
N ALA A 4 -4.68 2.57 12.74
CA ALA A 4 -3.76 1.52 12.33
C ALA A 4 -3.87 1.27 10.81
N PRO A 5 -2.84 0.72 10.15
CA PRO A 5 -2.93 0.35 8.74
C PRO A 5 -4.10 -0.61 8.48
N ILE A 6 -4.81 -0.40 7.37
CA ILE A 6 -5.98 -1.20 6.98
C ILE A 6 -5.60 -2.00 5.75
N VAL A 7 -5.27 -3.28 5.96
CA VAL A 7 -4.72 -4.14 4.91
C VAL A 7 -5.81 -4.91 4.18
N SER A 8 -5.81 -4.84 2.84
CA SER A 8 -6.68 -5.65 1.98
C SER A 8 -5.94 -6.12 0.73
N TRP A 9 -6.37 -7.25 0.17
CA TRP A 9 -5.68 -7.92 -0.95
C TRP A 9 -6.68 -8.18 -2.07
N TYR A 10 -6.25 -7.97 -3.32
CA TYR A 10 -7.07 -8.20 -4.51
C TYR A 10 -6.28 -9.02 -5.53
N GLU A 11 -6.87 -10.10 -6.02
CA GLU A 11 -6.25 -10.96 -7.02
C GLU A 11 -6.57 -10.47 -8.45
N GLY A 12 -5.62 -10.55 -9.38
CA GLY A 12 -5.87 -10.32 -10.80
C GLY A 12 -5.96 -8.85 -11.22
N THR A 13 -7.15 -8.24 -11.15
CA THR A 13 -7.47 -6.97 -11.85
C THR A 13 -7.59 -5.73 -10.96
N ASN A 14 -7.16 -5.78 -9.69
CA ASN A 14 -7.28 -4.68 -8.70
C ASN A 14 -8.72 -4.19 -8.43
N GLU A 15 -9.70 -4.97 -8.88
CA GLU A 15 -11.12 -4.72 -8.66
C GLU A 15 -11.53 -5.12 -7.24
N LYS A 16 -12.44 -4.36 -6.64
CA LYS A 16 -12.97 -4.65 -5.30
C LYS A 16 -13.65 -6.02 -5.21
N VAL A 17 -14.19 -6.53 -6.33
CA VAL A 17 -14.83 -7.85 -6.38
C VAL A 17 -13.82 -9.00 -6.29
N SER A 18 -12.54 -8.77 -6.60
CA SER A 18 -11.48 -9.77 -6.52
C SER A 18 -10.76 -9.79 -5.17
N GLU A 19 -11.40 -9.23 -4.14
CA GLU A 19 -10.89 -9.22 -2.78
C GLU A 19 -10.67 -10.64 -2.25
N VAL A 20 -9.45 -10.91 -1.79
CA VAL A 20 -9.04 -12.23 -1.28
C VAL A 20 -9.56 -12.43 0.15
N LYS A 21 -10.85 -12.73 0.31
CA LYS A 21 -11.47 -12.88 1.66
C LYS A 21 -11.19 -14.20 2.36
N SER A 22 -10.59 -15.13 1.63
CA SER A 22 -10.34 -16.47 2.12
C SER A 22 -9.02 -16.96 1.56
N THR A 23 -8.86 -18.26 1.50
CA THR A 23 -7.60 -18.84 1.11
C THR A 23 -7.36 -18.71 -0.40
N VAL A 24 -6.14 -18.31 -0.78
CA VAL A 24 -5.67 -18.43 -2.17
C VAL A 24 -5.35 -19.89 -2.51
N ASN A 25 -5.93 -20.40 -3.59
CA ASN A 25 -5.70 -21.75 -4.10
C ASN A 25 -4.91 -21.70 -5.42
N TYR A 26 -3.83 -22.46 -5.50
CA TYR A 26 -2.97 -22.61 -6.69
C TYR A 26 -3.31 -23.86 -7.51
N GLY A 27 -4.38 -24.58 -7.16
CA GLY A 27 -4.81 -25.79 -7.85
C GLY A 27 -3.93 -26.99 -7.55
N THR A 28 -3.98 -27.96 -8.45
CA THR A 28 -3.04 -29.08 -8.47
C THR A 28 -1.82 -28.66 -9.27
N VAL A 29 -0.64 -28.82 -8.68
CA VAL A 29 0.65 -28.54 -9.33
C VAL A 29 1.45 -29.83 -9.20
N ASP A 30 1.94 -30.33 -10.33
CA ASP A 30 2.72 -31.56 -10.36
C ASP A 30 4.11 -31.31 -9.74
N ALA A 31 4.74 -32.37 -9.22
CA ALA A 31 6.12 -32.28 -8.78
C ALA A 31 7.05 -31.96 -9.97
N ASP A 32 8.14 -31.23 -9.70
CA ASP A 32 9.06 -30.74 -10.73
C ASP A 32 8.37 -29.77 -11.73
N SER A 33 7.42 -28.97 -11.23
CA SER A 33 6.67 -28.04 -12.06
C SER A 33 6.26 -26.76 -11.33
N GLN A 34 5.90 -25.76 -12.12
CA GLN A 34 5.46 -24.45 -11.65
C GLN A 34 3.95 -24.31 -11.80
N SER A 35 3.32 -23.65 -10.83
CA SER A 35 1.94 -23.20 -10.95
C SER A 35 1.82 -22.02 -11.93
N ASP A 36 0.58 -21.72 -12.31
CA ASP A 36 0.30 -20.40 -12.89
C ASP A 36 0.72 -19.27 -11.95
N THR A 37 1.19 -18.17 -12.54
CA THR A 37 1.50 -16.94 -11.79
C THR A 37 0.23 -16.19 -11.46
N LYS A 38 0.03 -15.89 -10.18
CA LYS A 38 -1.03 -15.02 -9.69
C LYS A 38 -0.48 -13.63 -9.40
N VAL A 39 -1.31 -12.62 -9.67
CA VAL A 39 -1.00 -11.22 -9.39
C VAL A 39 -1.85 -10.75 -8.22
N PHE A 40 -1.24 -10.08 -7.26
CA PHE A 40 -1.94 -9.48 -6.12
C PHE A 40 -1.67 -7.98 -6.04
N TYR A 41 -2.71 -7.24 -5.66
CA TYR A 41 -2.64 -5.86 -5.22
C TYR A 41 -2.89 -5.84 -3.72
N ILE A 42 -1.86 -5.51 -2.96
CA ILE A 42 -1.92 -5.42 -1.51
C ILE A 42 -2.01 -3.96 -1.15
N TRP A 43 -3.13 -3.58 -0.56
CA TRP A 43 -3.46 -2.20 -0.23
C TRP A 43 -3.26 -1.91 1.24
N ASN A 44 -2.97 -0.64 1.52
CA ASN A 44 -3.26 0.02 2.76
C ASN A 44 -4.33 1.09 2.52
N ASN A 45 -5.45 1.00 3.24
CA ASN A 45 -6.51 2.01 3.26
C ASN A 45 -7.30 2.19 1.94
N ARG A 46 -7.60 1.11 1.20
CA ARG A 46 -8.28 1.22 -0.11
C ARG A 46 -9.69 1.78 -0.01
N GLY A 47 -9.93 2.95 -0.61
CA GLY A 47 -11.25 3.56 -0.72
C GLY A 47 -11.79 4.14 0.59
N GLU A 48 -10.94 4.29 1.61
CA GLU A 48 -11.32 4.85 2.90
C GLU A 48 -11.25 6.38 2.89
N SER A 49 -12.12 7.01 3.68
CA SER A 49 -12.27 8.48 3.73
C SER A 49 -11.32 9.17 4.69
N GLU A 50 -10.69 8.42 5.59
CA GLU A 50 -9.74 8.93 6.58
C GLU A 50 -8.35 8.35 6.32
N ASP A 51 -7.31 9.10 6.68
CA ASP A 51 -5.94 8.59 6.61
C ASP A 51 -5.69 7.52 7.69
N ALA A 52 -5.05 6.43 7.27
CA ALA A 52 -4.45 5.42 8.13
C ALA A 52 -2.93 5.62 8.22
N SER A 53 -2.33 5.03 9.25
CA SER A 53 -0.87 4.98 9.34
C SER A 53 -0.29 4.25 8.14
N LYS A 54 0.91 4.67 7.70
CA LYS A 54 1.67 3.95 6.69
C LYS A 54 2.06 2.55 7.19
N MET A 55 2.23 1.63 6.25
CA MET A 55 2.88 0.35 6.53
C MET A 55 4.37 0.50 6.26
N GLU A 56 5.19 0.12 7.23
CA GLU A 56 6.64 0.17 7.16
C GLU A 56 7.21 -1.24 7.33
N GLU A 57 8.40 -1.46 6.77
CA GLU A 57 9.13 -2.74 6.86
C GLU A 57 8.28 -3.94 6.41
N VAL A 58 7.52 -3.71 5.35
CA VAL A 58 6.51 -4.65 4.87
C VAL A 58 7.21 -5.84 4.23
N VAL A 59 6.84 -7.05 4.65
CA VAL A 59 7.36 -8.30 4.06
C VAL A 59 6.26 -9.28 3.67
N PHE A 60 6.54 -10.02 2.60
CA PHE A 60 5.78 -11.18 2.18
C PHE A 60 6.50 -12.46 2.60
N THR A 61 5.74 -13.42 3.14
CA THR A 61 6.19 -14.79 3.44
C THR A 61 4.97 -15.71 3.48
N THR A 62 5.19 -17.02 3.60
CA THR A 62 4.11 -18.00 3.75
C THR A 62 4.08 -18.54 5.17
N ARG A 63 2.87 -18.90 5.63
CA ARG A 63 2.60 -19.52 6.94
C ARG A 63 1.52 -20.57 6.76
N ASP A 64 1.44 -21.53 7.68
CA ASP A 64 0.32 -22.46 7.73
C ASP A 64 -0.99 -21.76 8.17
N ARG A 65 -2.11 -22.49 8.14
CA ARG A 65 -3.45 -21.95 8.48
C ARG A 65 -3.58 -21.42 9.91
N ASN A 66 -2.72 -21.87 10.81
CA ASN A 66 -2.67 -21.45 12.21
C ASN A 66 -1.58 -20.38 12.44
N GLY A 67 -0.84 -19.99 11.40
CA GLY A 67 0.25 -19.04 11.48
C GLY A 67 1.62 -19.64 11.79
N GLY A 68 1.73 -20.96 11.81
CA GLY A 68 3.01 -21.65 12.01
C GLY A 68 3.92 -21.55 10.78
N ASP A 69 5.19 -21.86 10.99
CA ASP A 69 6.25 -21.89 9.97
C ASP A 69 6.37 -23.24 9.25
N GLY A 70 5.36 -24.12 9.40
CA GLY A 70 5.38 -25.47 8.83
C GLY A 70 6.30 -26.46 9.57
N SER A 71 6.84 -26.12 10.75
CA SER A 71 7.70 -27.03 11.53
C SER A 71 7.00 -27.78 12.67
N GLY A 72 5.73 -27.46 12.95
CA GLY A 72 4.98 -28.08 14.04
C GLY A 72 4.72 -29.55 13.76
N VAL A 73 5.17 -30.44 14.64
CA VAL A 73 4.89 -31.89 14.56
C VAL A 73 3.36 -32.11 14.48
N GLY A 74 2.91 -32.84 13.46
CA GLY A 74 1.47 -33.05 13.18
C GLY A 74 0.79 -31.95 12.37
N ASN A 75 1.47 -30.83 12.09
CA ASN A 75 1.02 -29.72 11.25
C ASN A 75 2.12 -29.30 10.25
N ILE A 76 2.98 -30.23 9.84
CA ILE A 76 4.05 -29.95 8.89
C ILE A 76 3.42 -29.66 7.53
N VAL A 77 3.78 -28.51 6.96
CA VAL A 77 3.33 -28.10 5.64
C VAL A 77 4.57 -27.77 4.82
N GLU A 78 4.92 -28.65 3.88
CA GLU A 78 6.21 -28.60 3.16
C GLU A 78 6.40 -27.27 2.42
N ALA A 79 5.40 -26.80 1.66
CA ALA A 79 5.55 -25.54 0.93
C ALA A 79 5.59 -24.27 1.81
N VAL A 80 5.29 -24.39 3.11
CA VAL A 80 5.51 -23.32 4.10
C VAL A 80 6.90 -23.46 4.71
N ARG A 81 7.30 -24.70 5.00
CA ARG A 81 8.60 -25.01 5.62
C ARG A 81 9.77 -24.80 4.66
N ASP A 82 9.55 -24.92 3.36
CA ASP A 82 10.58 -24.76 2.36
C ASP A 82 10.28 -23.53 1.47
N ASN A 83 11.15 -23.24 0.51
CA ASN A 83 11.15 -22.00 -0.28
C ASN A 83 10.41 -22.16 -1.62
N TRP A 84 9.19 -22.70 -1.57
CA TRP A 84 8.46 -23.10 -2.78
C TRP A 84 7.76 -21.93 -3.47
N PHE A 85 7.44 -20.86 -2.76
CA PHE A 85 6.76 -19.72 -3.39
C PHE A 85 7.77 -18.72 -3.93
N GLN A 86 7.60 -18.30 -5.17
CA GLN A 86 8.46 -17.35 -5.85
C GLN A 86 7.71 -16.02 -5.96
N VAL A 87 8.29 -14.94 -5.46
CA VAL A 87 7.64 -13.62 -5.35
C VAL A 87 8.47 -12.54 -6.04
N ARG A 88 7.80 -11.67 -6.80
CA ARG A 88 8.38 -10.48 -7.43
C ARG A 88 7.51 -9.26 -7.15
N VAL A 89 8.12 -8.12 -6.86
CA VAL A 89 7.41 -6.85 -6.65
C VAL A 89 7.38 -6.05 -7.95
N ASP A 90 6.25 -6.15 -8.66
CA ASP A 90 6.05 -5.52 -9.96
C ASP A 90 6.01 -3.99 -9.84
N SER A 91 5.46 -3.44 -8.75
CA SER A 91 5.41 -1.99 -8.51
C SER A 91 6.77 -1.36 -8.20
N LEU A 92 7.83 -2.17 -8.04
CA LEU A 92 9.22 -1.73 -7.94
C LEU A 92 10.01 -1.99 -9.22
N ASN A 93 9.34 -2.40 -10.30
CA ASN A 93 9.94 -2.80 -11.58
C ASN A 93 11.00 -3.91 -11.43
N GLU A 94 10.82 -4.80 -10.46
CA GLU A 94 11.70 -5.94 -10.32
C GLU A 94 11.56 -6.89 -11.51
N THR A 95 12.67 -7.52 -11.89
CA THR A 95 12.70 -8.50 -13.00
C THR A 95 12.88 -9.94 -12.52
N ALA A 96 13.38 -10.13 -11.29
CA ALA A 96 13.71 -11.42 -10.72
C ALA A 96 12.70 -11.83 -9.64
N PHE A 97 12.40 -13.13 -9.58
CA PHE A 97 11.64 -13.71 -8.48
C PHE A 97 12.56 -14.08 -7.32
N VAL A 98 12.04 -13.95 -6.10
CA VAL A 98 12.70 -14.32 -4.86
C VAL A 98 11.90 -15.43 -4.19
N PRO A 99 12.52 -16.56 -3.82
CA PRO A 99 11.83 -17.61 -3.09
C PRO A 99 11.49 -17.15 -1.67
N VAL A 100 10.33 -17.57 -1.18
CA VAL A 100 9.83 -17.27 0.17
C VAL A 100 9.22 -18.51 0.80
N GLY A 101 9.12 -18.47 2.13
CA GLY A 101 8.69 -19.57 2.99
C GLY A 101 9.46 -19.52 4.29
N LYS A 102 9.80 -20.65 4.88
CA LYS A 102 10.72 -20.65 6.02
C LYS A 102 12.12 -20.22 5.58
N GLY A 103 12.74 -19.34 6.36
CA GLY A 103 14.17 -19.06 6.23
C GLY A 103 15.03 -20.14 6.90
N GLY A 104 16.35 -20.05 6.72
CA GLY A 104 17.31 -20.90 7.42
C GLY A 104 18.50 -21.35 6.56
N VAL A 105 19.44 -22.02 7.23
CA VAL A 105 20.61 -22.59 6.55
C VAL A 105 20.16 -23.70 5.60
N GLY A 106 20.58 -23.64 4.35
CA GLY A 106 20.25 -24.62 3.31
C GLY A 106 19.01 -24.30 2.47
N THR A 107 18.32 -23.17 2.73
CA THR A 107 17.26 -22.68 1.85
C THR A 107 17.82 -21.71 0.79
N GLN A 108 17.13 -21.57 -0.35
CA GLN A 108 17.56 -20.67 -1.42
C GLN A 108 17.51 -19.20 -1.00
N ASN A 109 16.53 -18.82 -0.18
CA ASN A 109 16.47 -17.54 0.51
C ASN A 109 16.52 -17.77 2.03
N PRO A 110 17.69 -17.59 2.67
CA PRO A 110 17.83 -17.77 4.11
C PRO A 110 16.94 -16.87 4.97
N ASN A 111 16.46 -15.74 4.44
CA ASN A 111 15.51 -14.87 5.15
C ASN A 111 14.07 -15.43 5.09
N GLY A 112 13.73 -16.20 4.06
CA GLY A 112 12.38 -16.73 3.83
C GLY A 112 11.32 -15.66 3.53
N THR A 113 11.74 -14.41 3.37
CA THR A 113 10.87 -13.26 3.18
C THR A 113 11.26 -12.47 1.93
N LYS A 114 10.29 -11.72 1.41
CA LYS A 114 10.47 -10.72 0.37
C LYS A 114 9.98 -9.37 0.85
N ASP A 115 10.82 -8.35 0.83
CA ASP A 115 10.41 -6.98 1.13
C ASP A 115 9.39 -6.49 0.11
N LEU A 116 8.39 -5.76 0.60
CA LEU A 116 7.35 -5.13 -0.19
C LEU A 116 7.46 -3.61 -0.09
N GLY A 117 7.08 -2.93 -1.16
CA GLY A 117 7.00 -1.48 -1.25
C GLY A 117 6.51 -1.07 -2.62
N THR A 118 6.31 0.22 -2.83
CA THR A 118 5.86 0.77 -4.12
C THR A 118 6.60 2.06 -4.43
N THR A 119 6.76 2.39 -5.71
CA THR A 119 7.17 3.73 -6.14
C THR A 119 6.00 4.54 -6.70
N GLY A 120 4.77 4.02 -6.60
CA GLY A 120 3.59 4.74 -7.02
C GLY A 120 3.33 5.99 -6.17
N THR A 121 2.62 6.94 -6.74
CA THR A 121 2.27 8.20 -6.09
C THR A 121 0.82 8.17 -5.66
N THR A 122 0.52 8.75 -4.49
CA THR A 122 -0.85 9.01 -4.06
C THR A 122 -1.16 10.50 -4.14
N THR A 123 -2.29 10.81 -4.77
CA THR A 123 -2.84 12.16 -4.90
C THR A 123 -3.84 12.43 -3.78
N ASN A 124 -3.69 13.55 -3.08
CA ASN A 124 -4.60 13.95 -2.02
C ASN A 124 -6.01 14.18 -2.57
N VAL A 125 -7.01 13.52 -1.96
CA VAL A 125 -8.41 13.56 -2.42
C VAL A 125 -9.03 14.96 -2.43
N ASN A 126 -8.51 15.88 -1.62
CA ASN A 126 -9.02 17.24 -1.53
C ASN A 126 -8.41 18.18 -2.57
N ALA A 127 -7.39 17.74 -3.32
CA ALA A 127 -6.72 18.57 -4.30
C ALA A 127 -7.67 18.99 -5.44
N ALA A 128 -8.54 18.08 -5.89
CA ALA A 128 -9.49 18.34 -6.97
C ALA A 128 -10.60 19.33 -6.59
N THR A 129 -10.89 19.50 -5.29
CA THR A 129 -11.98 20.34 -4.78
C THR A 129 -11.49 21.55 -3.99
N ALA A 130 -10.18 21.72 -3.83
CA ALA A 130 -9.60 22.88 -3.16
C ALA A 130 -9.95 24.16 -3.93
N GLN A 131 -10.50 25.15 -3.22
CA GLN A 131 -10.85 26.43 -3.84
C GLN A 131 -9.58 27.23 -4.16
N VAL A 132 -9.58 27.96 -5.27
CA VAL A 132 -8.50 28.90 -5.56
C VAL A 132 -8.58 30.08 -4.59
N TRP A 133 -7.44 30.52 -4.06
CA TRP A 133 -7.35 31.64 -3.15
C TRP A 133 -8.01 32.90 -3.75
N SER A 134 -8.71 33.66 -2.91
CA SER A 134 -9.32 34.95 -3.25
C SER A 134 -9.19 35.95 -2.09
N ALA A 135 -9.08 37.23 -2.43
CA ALA A 135 -8.88 38.31 -1.47
C ALA A 135 -10.13 38.57 -0.62
N SER A 136 -9.95 38.89 0.66
CA SER A 136 -11.03 39.24 1.61
C SER A 136 -12.17 38.21 1.69
N GLN A 137 -11.83 36.93 1.52
CA GLN A 137 -12.77 35.82 1.49
C GLN A 137 -12.91 35.18 2.87
N PRO A 138 -14.13 35.08 3.43
CA PRO A 138 -14.37 34.29 4.63
C PRO A 138 -14.15 32.80 4.35
N LEU A 139 -13.38 32.15 5.23
CA LEU A 139 -13.02 30.74 5.18
C LEU A 139 -13.42 30.03 6.46
N ALA A 140 -14.06 28.87 6.32
CA ALA A 140 -14.42 27.99 7.43
C ALA A 140 -13.27 27.05 7.79
N LEU A 141 -13.32 26.51 9.02
CA LEU A 141 -12.40 25.48 9.47
C LEU A 141 -12.47 24.25 8.54
N ASN A 142 -11.34 23.60 8.28
CA ASN A 142 -11.18 22.44 7.38
C ASN A 142 -11.43 22.69 5.90
N THR A 143 -11.67 23.94 5.47
CA THR A 143 -11.68 24.23 4.03
C THR A 143 -10.28 24.08 3.44
N TYR A 144 -10.19 23.56 2.22
CA TYR A 144 -8.94 23.44 1.48
C TYR A 144 -8.83 24.55 0.44
N VAL A 145 -7.68 25.22 0.41
CA VAL A 145 -7.36 26.32 -0.50
C VAL A 145 -6.14 25.94 -1.33
N GLN A 146 -6.08 26.37 -2.57
CA GLN A 146 -4.89 26.33 -3.41
C GLN A 146 -4.48 27.74 -3.83
N PRO A 147 -3.18 28.00 -4.05
CA PRO A 147 -2.69 29.29 -4.55
C PRO A 147 -3.27 29.63 -5.92
N THR A 148 -3.25 30.91 -6.31
CA THR A 148 -3.62 31.32 -7.68
C THR A 148 -2.66 30.75 -8.73
N ASN A 149 -1.40 30.52 -8.35
CA ASN A 149 -0.41 29.81 -9.14
C ASN A 149 -0.03 28.50 -8.46
N ALA A 150 -0.46 27.38 -9.04
CA ALA A 150 -0.25 26.05 -8.45
C ALA A 150 1.22 25.81 -8.08
N ASN A 151 1.45 25.33 -6.85
CA ASN A 151 2.79 25.06 -6.32
C ASN A 151 2.99 23.62 -5.79
N GLY A 152 2.05 22.71 -6.10
CA GLY A 152 2.09 21.31 -5.68
C GLY A 152 1.53 21.05 -4.27
N PHE A 153 0.98 22.08 -3.61
CA PHE A 153 0.39 21.98 -2.27
C PHE A 153 -1.04 22.53 -2.26
N ILE A 154 -1.82 22.00 -1.32
CA ILE A 154 -3.06 22.62 -0.85
C ILE A 154 -2.91 22.99 0.63
N TYR A 155 -3.75 23.90 1.09
CA TYR A 155 -3.67 24.51 2.41
C TYR A 155 -4.97 24.29 3.14
N LYS A 156 -4.94 23.50 4.22
CA LYS A 156 -6.12 23.23 5.03
C LYS A 156 -6.24 24.28 6.12
N VAL A 157 -7.38 24.94 6.20
CA VAL A 157 -7.68 25.92 7.25
C VAL A 157 -7.68 25.23 8.62
N THR A 158 -6.79 25.66 9.51
CA THR A 158 -6.70 25.25 10.92
C THR A 158 -7.31 26.27 11.86
N LYS A 159 -7.49 27.52 11.40
CA LYS A 159 -8.25 28.57 12.10
C LYS A 159 -9.08 29.36 11.09
N ALA A 160 -10.40 29.33 11.28
CA ALA A 160 -11.34 30.08 10.46
C ALA A 160 -11.12 31.59 10.56
N GLY A 161 -11.40 32.31 9.49
CA GLY A 161 -11.17 33.76 9.40
C GLY A 161 -11.47 34.29 8.00
N THR A 162 -10.93 35.46 7.70
CA THR A 162 -10.97 36.10 6.37
C THR A 162 -9.55 36.22 5.84
N THR A 163 -9.33 35.82 4.58
CA THR A 163 -8.05 36.00 3.86
C THR A 163 -7.68 37.47 3.74
N ASP A 164 -6.40 37.76 3.55
CA ASP A 164 -5.93 39.13 3.37
C ASP A 164 -6.40 39.73 2.02
N VAL A 165 -6.10 41.00 1.80
CA VAL A 165 -6.35 41.70 0.53
C VAL A 165 -5.37 41.28 -0.57
N THR A 166 -4.23 40.67 -0.20
CA THR A 166 -3.20 40.16 -1.11
C THR A 166 -2.84 38.73 -0.78
N GLU A 167 -2.65 37.89 -1.79
CA GLU A 167 -2.27 36.50 -1.60
C GLU A 167 -0.92 36.39 -0.88
N PRO A 168 -0.72 35.37 -0.02
CA PRO A 168 0.59 35.05 0.52
C PRO A 168 1.65 34.92 -0.57
N SER A 169 2.65 35.81 -0.56
CA SER A 169 3.75 35.80 -1.54
C SER A 169 4.75 34.66 -1.30
N SER A 170 4.70 34.04 -0.13
CA SER A 170 5.56 32.93 0.28
C SER A 170 4.73 31.79 0.89
N TRP A 171 3.95 31.12 0.05
CA TRP A 171 3.29 29.87 0.42
C TRP A 171 4.31 28.86 0.94
N VAL A 172 4.08 28.30 2.12
CA VAL A 172 4.97 27.30 2.72
C VAL A 172 4.81 25.97 1.99
N THR A 173 5.92 25.44 1.48
CA THR A 173 5.98 24.16 0.75
C THR A 173 6.57 23.02 1.59
N VAL A 174 6.43 23.12 2.91
CA VAL A 174 6.82 22.08 3.86
C VAL A 174 5.56 21.64 4.60
N GLU A 175 5.21 20.37 4.45
CA GLU A 175 4.01 19.79 5.03
C GLU A 175 3.98 19.92 6.56
N GLY A 176 2.81 20.22 7.12
CA GLY A 176 2.64 20.39 8.56
C GLY A 176 3.00 21.79 9.09
N ASN A 177 3.70 22.62 8.31
CA ASN A 177 4.03 23.98 8.75
C ASN A 177 2.85 24.94 8.58
N PRO A 178 2.69 25.92 9.51
CA PRO A 178 1.61 26.88 9.44
C PRO A 178 1.85 27.95 8.37
N VAL A 179 0.76 28.42 7.76
CA VAL A 179 0.72 29.61 6.89
C VAL A 179 -0.31 30.58 7.45
N PHE A 180 0.05 31.86 7.54
CA PHE A 180 -0.82 32.92 8.05
C PHE A 180 -1.27 33.82 6.89
N ASP A 181 -2.56 34.14 6.82
CA ASP A 181 -3.16 34.96 5.77
C ASP A 181 -4.35 35.75 6.34
N GLY A 182 -4.18 37.06 6.52
CA GLY A 182 -5.16 37.91 7.20
C GLY A 182 -5.44 37.41 8.61
N THR A 183 -6.65 36.88 8.83
CA THR A 183 -7.06 36.27 10.11
C THR A 183 -7.16 34.74 10.06
N VAL A 184 -6.87 34.14 8.91
CA VAL A 184 -6.88 32.69 8.67
C VAL A 184 -5.50 32.10 8.98
N GLU A 185 -5.51 30.88 9.53
CA GLU A 185 -4.31 30.04 9.62
C GLU A 185 -4.55 28.75 8.85
N TYR A 186 -3.54 28.32 8.11
CA TYR A 186 -3.54 27.07 7.36
C TYR A 186 -2.42 26.14 7.82
N VAL A 187 -2.52 24.89 7.41
CA VAL A 187 -1.41 23.95 7.33
C VAL A 187 -1.21 23.51 5.88
N ALA A 188 0.04 23.48 5.43
CA ALA A 188 0.39 22.99 4.10
C ALA A 188 0.27 21.46 4.03
N ILE A 189 -0.30 20.96 2.93
CA ILE A 189 -0.50 19.54 2.62
C ILE A 189 -0.02 19.30 1.19
N ARG A 190 0.84 18.31 1.01
CA ARG A 190 1.36 17.98 -0.31
C ARG A 190 0.28 17.28 -1.15
N ILE A 191 0.15 17.67 -2.42
CA ILE A 191 -0.85 17.04 -3.30
C ILE A 191 -0.40 15.63 -3.67
N GLU A 192 0.83 15.46 -4.14
CA GLU A 192 1.36 14.19 -4.60
C GLU A 192 2.44 13.70 -3.62
N VAL A 193 2.26 12.49 -3.11
CA VAL A 193 3.20 11.85 -2.18
C VAL A 193 3.61 10.48 -2.68
N THR A 194 4.92 10.26 -2.72
CA THR A 194 5.52 8.96 -3.02
C THR A 194 6.08 8.37 -1.71
N PRO A 195 5.81 7.09 -1.40
CA PRO A 195 6.35 6.46 -0.20
C PRO A 195 7.88 6.32 -0.26
N ASN A 196 8.48 6.15 0.92
CA ASN A 196 9.87 5.74 1.02
C ASN A 196 10.06 4.27 0.60
N ALA A 197 11.32 3.83 0.51
CA ALA A 197 11.62 2.42 0.30
C ALA A 197 10.99 1.56 1.41
N ARG A 198 10.39 0.43 1.01
CA ARG A 198 9.69 -0.52 1.90
C ARG A 198 8.49 0.07 2.66
N GLU A 199 7.86 1.08 2.07
CA GLU A 199 6.69 1.75 2.63
C GLU A 199 5.48 1.61 1.70
N ILE A 200 4.29 1.54 2.30
CA ILE A 200 3.00 1.63 1.61
C ILE A 200 2.16 2.68 2.35
N LEU A 201 1.78 3.75 1.64
CA LEU A 201 1.04 4.88 2.21
C LEU A 201 -0.35 4.45 2.69
N GLY A 202 -0.87 5.15 3.71
CA GLY A 202 -2.20 4.91 4.25
C GLY A 202 -3.18 6.05 3.97
N PHE A 203 -2.92 6.94 3.00
CA PHE A 203 -3.77 8.10 2.80
C PHE A 203 -5.19 7.74 2.34
N ALA A 204 -6.15 8.57 2.73
CA ALA A 204 -7.52 8.52 2.22
C ALA A 204 -7.50 8.59 0.69
N ASN A 205 -8.36 7.81 0.06
CA ASN A 205 -8.45 7.75 -1.40
C ASN A 205 -9.87 7.38 -1.83
N GLN A 206 -10.22 7.75 -3.06
CA GLN A 206 -11.53 7.48 -3.65
C GLN A 206 -11.41 6.43 -4.76
N THR A 207 -10.61 5.39 -4.52
CA THR A 207 -10.42 4.31 -5.50
C THR A 207 -11.75 3.62 -5.80
N LEU A 208 -12.12 3.60 -7.08
CA LEU A 208 -13.36 3.01 -7.58
C LEU A 208 -13.38 1.49 -7.39
N ALA A 209 -14.59 0.93 -7.42
CA ALA A 209 -14.77 -0.51 -7.26
C ALA A 209 -14.12 -1.31 -8.39
N ASP A 210 -14.06 -0.77 -9.60
CA ASP A 210 -13.40 -1.40 -10.75
C ASP A 210 -11.87 -1.18 -10.79
N GLY A 211 -11.32 -0.38 -9.87
CA GLY A 211 -9.89 -0.06 -9.83
C GLY A 211 -9.39 0.85 -10.94
N SER A 212 -10.29 1.42 -11.76
CA SER A 212 -9.93 2.20 -12.95
C SER A 212 -9.12 3.49 -12.66
N ASN A 213 -9.28 4.06 -11.46
CA ASN A 213 -8.53 5.23 -10.97
C ASN A 213 -7.51 4.89 -9.88
N ALA A 214 -7.12 3.61 -9.74
CA ALA A 214 -6.18 3.19 -8.71
C ALA A 214 -4.80 3.86 -8.86
N ASP A 215 -4.44 4.31 -10.06
CA ASP A 215 -3.21 5.06 -10.31
C ASP A 215 -3.09 6.35 -9.48
N LEU A 216 -4.21 6.98 -9.12
CA LEU A 216 -4.25 8.14 -8.20
C LEU A 216 -3.89 7.77 -6.76
N ALA A 217 -3.85 6.48 -6.43
CA ALA A 217 -3.47 5.94 -5.13
C ALA A 217 -2.34 4.91 -5.27
N GLY A 218 -1.45 5.09 -6.25
CA GLY A 218 -0.32 4.19 -6.52
C GLY A 218 0.62 4.00 -5.32
N GLY A 219 0.68 4.98 -4.41
CA GLY A 219 1.46 4.89 -3.18
C GLY A 219 0.80 4.03 -2.09
N ASN A 220 -0.49 3.75 -2.20
CA ASN A 220 -1.28 3.00 -1.22
C ASN A 220 -1.31 1.49 -1.48
N PHE A 221 -0.71 1.00 -2.56
CA PHE A 221 -0.65 -0.42 -2.82
C PHE A 221 0.67 -0.87 -3.45
N VAL A 222 0.97 -2.14 -3.22
CA VAL A 222 2.05 -2.87 -3.89
C VAL A 222 1.43 -3.90 -4.83
N LYS A 223 1.99 -4.00 -6.04
CA LYS A 223 1.63 -5.05 -7.00
C LYS A 223 2.71 -6.13 -6.94
N ILE A 224 2.30 -7.38 -6.71
CA ILE A 224 3.22 -8.52 -6.69
C ILE A 224 2.75 -9.63 -7.62
N SER A 225 3.72 -10.36 -8.15
CA SER A 225 3.52 -11.61 -8.88
C SER A 225 4.03 -12.77 -8.03
N VAL A 226 3.23 -13.83 -7.90
CA VAL A 226 3.53 -15.00 -7.07
C VAL A 226 3.18 -16.29 -7.81
N PHE A 227 4.09 -17.27 -7.80
CA PHE A 227 3.81 -18.63 -8.23
C PHE A 227 4.43 -19.64 -7.25
N ALA A 228 3.95 -20.88 -7.29
CA ALA A 228 4.56 -22.00 -6.57
C ALA A 228 5.48 -22.79 -7.52
N ASP A 229 6.66 -23.12 -7.05
CA ASP A 229 7.67 -23.95 -7.70
C ASP A 229 7.81 -25.23 -6.86
N VAL A 230 7.21 -26.33 -7.33
CA VAL A 230 7.08 -27.56 -6.56
C VAL A 230 8.28 -28.46 -6.87
N PRO A 231 9.12 -28.80 -5.88
CA PRO A 231 10.32 -29.58 -6.12
C PRO A 231 9.98 -31.06 -6.39
N ILE A 232 10.91 -31.77 -7.04
CA ILE A 232 10.75 -33.18 -7.42
C ILE A 232 10.61 -34.13 -6.22
N ASP A 233 11.09 -33.73 -5.04
CA ASP A 233 11.03 -34.48 -3.79
C ASP A 233 9.79 -34.14 -2.95
N ALA A 234 8.85 -33.35 -3.48
CA ALA A 234 7.60 -33.01 -2.82
C ALA A 234 6.79 -34.27 -2.48
N SER A 235 6.48 -34.48 -1.20
CA SER A 235 5.73 -35.65 -0.74
C SER A 235 4.22 -35.37 -0.66
N ALA A 236 3.81 -34.12 -0.36
CA ALA A 236 2.50 -33.53 -0.65
C ALA A 236 2.47 -32.02 -0.34
N GLY A 237 1.89 -31.21 -1.25
CA GLY A 237 1.91 -29.73 -1.19
C GLY A 237 0.56 -29.03 -1.04
N LYS A 238 -0.41 -29.56 -0.29
CA LYS A 238 -1.72 -28.87 -0.15
C LYS A 238 -1.58 -27.60 0.70
N ASN A 239 -1.58 -26.44 0.05
CA ASN A 239 -1.39 -25.16 0.72
C ASN A 239 -2.60 -24.26 0.61
N LEU A 240 -2.89 -23.62 1.73
CA LEU A 240 -3.95 -22.66 1.88
C LEU A 240 -3.32 -21.36 2.42
N LEU A 241 -3.02 -20.40 1.53
CA LEU A 241 -2.49 -19.08 1.90
C LEU A 241 -3.59 -18.17 2.47
N VAL A 242 -3.40 -17.67 3.70
CA VAL A 242 -4.30 -16.70 4.35
C VAL A 242 -3.66 -15.31 4.27
N GLN A 243 -4.47 -14.26 4.06
CA GLN A 243 -4.01 -12.86 4.05
C GLN A 243 -3.14 -12.55 5.28
N ARG A 244 -1.82 -12.41 5.12
CA ARG A 244 -0.92 -11.93 6.19
C ARG A 244 0.24 -11.15 5.59
N VAL A 245 0.14 -9.83 5.69
CA VAL A 245 1.29 -8.92 5.64
C VAL A 245 1.69 -8.63 7.07
N LYS A 246 2.96 -8.77 7.41
CA LYS A 246 3.46 -8.44 8.75
C LYS A 246 4.12 -7.05 8.71
N ILE A 247 3.72 -6.18 9.63
CA ILE A 247 4.49 -4.99 10.04
C ILE A 247 5.48 -5.49 11.09
N ALA A 248 6.77 -5.23 10.89
CA ALA A 248 7.83 -5.68 11.81
C ALA A 248 7.68 -5.03 13.19
#